data_AF-A0A6M2E8G6-F1
#
_entry.id   AF-A0A6M2E8G6-F1
#
_cell.length_a   1.000
_cell.length_b   1.000
_cell.length_c   1.000
_cell.angle_alpha   90.00
_cell.angle_beta   90.00
_cell.angle_gamma   90.00
#
_symmetry.space_group_name_H-M   'P 1'
#
loop_
_entity.id
_entity.type
_entity.pdbx_description
1 polymer ?
#
loop_
_entity_poly.entity_id
_entity_poly.type
_entity_poly.pdbx_seq_one_letter_code
_entity_poly.pdbx_strand_id
1 'polypeptide(L)'
;MHSWRCYLLYFFAIVMATNAASRDKVKRQPVKTNEKKPVTPWEFISSKTIYMLKSNTSIPLVQCIRANTVTRNETEQTLTHIVLVKVTIQDKWISMNATYNPLKRAPNGTATKFTSVDGTTQETTNYTFSFFNRCCAVVEKTKGKPPKDFRGSCELWVNDIYFREVARRARSVCQNEFQSYCGPRAGVSYEGKECNLPELRYAPRMDE
;
A
#
# COMPACT_ATOMS: atom_id res chain seq x y z
N MET A 1 16.50 -60.51 -37.82
CA MET A 1 16.39 -60.47 -36.34
C MET A 1 15.92 -59.06 -35.94
N HIS A 2 14.69 -58.68 -36.26
CA HIS A 2 13.49 -58.81 -35.40
C HIS A 2 13.56 -57.99 -34.09
N SER A 3 13.37 -56.68 -34.26
CA SER A 3 12.31 -55.87 -33.62
C SER A 3 11.75 -56.38 -32.28
N TRP A 4 12.49 -56.15 -31.20
CA TRP A 4 12.05 -56.38 -29.81
C TRP A 4 11.80 -55.06 -29.06
N ARG A 5 11.40 -53.98 -29.74
CA ARG A 5 11.16 -52.68 -29.07
C ARG A 5 9.74 -52.12 -29.19
N CYS A 6 8.82 -52.84 -29.82
CA CYS A 6 7.45 -52.34 -30.03
C CYS A 6 6.36 -53.06 -29.22
N TYR A 7 6.69 -54.09 -28.43
CA TYR A 7 5.67 -54.87 -27.67
C TYR A 7 5.44 -54.42 -26.23
N LEU A 8 6.26 -53.52 -25.67
CA LEU A 8 6.13 -53.06 -24.27
C LEU A 8 5.17 -51.86 -24.08
N LEU A 9 4.72 -51.22 -25.16
CA LEU A 9 3.83 -50.05 -25.07
C LEU A 9 2.34 -50.37 -25.23
N TYR A 10 1.98 -51.61 -25.60
CA TYR A 10 0.57 -51.98 -25.78
C TYR A 10 -0.11 -52.52 -24.51
N PHE A 11 0.66 -52.90 -23.48
CA PHE A 11 0.11 -53.50 -22.25
C PHE A 11 -0.31 -52.49 -21.16
N PHE A 12 0.11 -51.23 -21.22
CA PHE A 12 -0.33 -50.20 -20.25
C PHE A 12 -1.61 -49.46 -20.66
N ALA A 13 -2.11 -49.62 -21.88
CA ALA A 13 -3.33 -48.96 -22.33
C ALA A 13 -4.62 -49.68 -21.92
N ILE A 14 -4.56 -50.92 -21.44
CA ILE A 14 -5.74 -51.78 -21.24
C ILE A 14 -6.14 -51.93 -19.75
N VAL A 15 -5.35 -51.46 -18.78
CA VAL A 15 -5.61 -51.67 -17.34
C VAL A 15 -6.11 -50.42 -16.59
N MET A 16 -6.64 -49.41 -17.27
CA MET A 16 -7.38 -48.30 -16.60
C MET A 16 -8.78 -48.05 -17.19
N ALA A 17 -9.37 -49.06 -17.85
CA ALA A 17 -10.79 -49.10 -18.12
C ALA A 17 -11.44 -50.08 -17.12
N THR A 18 -11.73 -49.62 -15.91
CA THR A 18 -12.75 -50.15 -14.98
C THR A 18 -12.54 -49.54 -13.59
N ASN A 19 -13.04 -48.32 -13.40
CA ASN A 19 -13.59 -47.81 -12.14
C ASN A 19 -14.27 -46.47 -12.44
N ALA A 20 -15.25 -46.51 -13.34
CA ALA A 20 -16.23 -45.44 -13.49
C ALA A 20 -17.21 -45.54 -12.31
N ALA A 21 -16.79 -45.10 -11.13
CA ALA A 21 -17.70 -44.79 -10.04
C ALA A 21 -18.23 -43.37 -10.30
N SER A 22 -19.52 -43.28 -10.67
CA SER A 22 -20.27 -42.03 -10.77
C SER A 22 -20.21 -41.28 -9.45
N ARG A 23 -19.40 -40.22 -9.38
CA ARG A 23 -19.58 -39.18 -8.37
C ARG A 23 -20.65 -38.23 -8.88
N ASP A 24 -21.85 -38.37 -8.33
CA ASP A 24 -22.89 -37.36 -8.40
C ASP A 24 -22.28 -35.99 -8.10
N LYS A 25 -22.31 -35.11 -9.11
CA LYS A 25 -22.00 -33.70 -8.93
C LYS A 25 -23.14 -33.09 -8.14
N VAL A 26 -23.08 -33.20 -6.82
CA VAL A 26 -23.76 -32.24 -5.94
C VAL A 26 -23.27 -30.87 -6.39
N LYS A 27 -24.14 -30.13 -7.11
CA LYS A 27 -23.94 -28.72 -7.40
C LYS A 27 -23.88 -28.01 -6.05
N ARG A 28 -22.69 -27.96 -5.45
CA ARG A 28 -22.39 -26.96 -4.44
C ARG A 28 -22.52 -25.63 -5.15
N GLN A 29 -23.68 -24.99 -5.00
CA GLN A 29 -23.78 -23.58 -5.27
C GLN A 29 -22.61 -22.92 -4.54
N PRO A 30 -21.80 -22.10 -5.22
CA PRO A 30 -20.80 -21.33 -4.53
C PRO A 30 -21.55 -20.53 -3.47
N VAL A 31 -21.28 -20.84 -2.21
CA VAL A 31 -21.65 -19.97 -1.10
C VAL A 31 -21.09 -18.61 -1.52
N LYS A 32 -21.99 -17.62 -1.69
CA LYS A 32 -21.60 -16.23 -1.88
C LYS A 32 -20.85 -15.81 -0.63
N THR A 33 -19.56 -16.12 -0.55
CA THR A 33 -18.64 -15.38 0.29
C THR A 33 -18.78 -13.95 -0.20
N ASN A 34 -19.26 -13.05 0.65
CA ASN A 34 -19.26 -11.62 0.39
C ASN A 34 -17.85 -11.24 -0.07
N GLU A 35 -17.64 -11.15 -1.39
CA GLU A 35 -16.36 -10.80 -1.97
C GLU A 35 -16.06 -9.40 -1.44
N LYS A 36 -15.08 -9.35 -0.53
CA LYS A 36 -14.58 -8.09 0.00
C LYS A 36 -14.18 -7.25 -1.20
N LYS A 37 -14.86 -6.11 -1.40
CA LYS A 37 -14.53 -5.15 -2.47
C LYS A 37 -13.01 -4.97 -2.54
N PRO A 38 -12.41 -5.05 -3.74
CA PRO A 38 -10.98 -4.87 -3.91
C PRO A 38 -10.59 -3.49 -3.39
N VAL A 39 -9.51 -3.44 -2.61
CA VAL A 39 -8.99 -2.17 -2.09
C VAL A 39 -8.46 -1.34 -3.25
N THR A 40 -8.62 -0.04 -3.21
CA THR A 40 -8.07 0.90 -4.20
C THR A 40 -6.99 1.80 -3.58
N PRO A 41 -6.11 2.41 -4.39
CA PRO A 41 -5.18 3.44 -3.91
C PRO A 41 -5.91 4.57 -3.18
N TRP A 42 -7.07 4.98 -3.71
CA TRP A 42 -7.94 6.00 -3.10
C TRP A 42 -8.37 5.60 -1.68
N GLU A 43 -8.88 4.39 -1.48
CA GLU A 43 -9.31 3.92 -0.16
C GLU A 43 -8.15 3.88 0.85
N PHE A 44 -6.93 3.56 0.40
CA PHE A 44 -5.77 3.59 1.29
C PHE A 44 -5.37 5.04 1.64
N ILE A 45 -5.11 5.88 0.63
CA ILE A 45 -4.56 7.24 0.85
C ILE A 45 -5.55 8.15 1.60
N SER A 46 -6.85 7.90 1.49
CA SER A 46 -7.90 8.63 2.21
C SER A 46 -8.22 8.06 3.61
N SER A 47 -7.41 7.12 4.10
CA SER A 47 -7.51 6.62 5.48
C SER A 47 -7.30 7.77 6.46
N LYS A 48 -8.08 7.80 7.55
CA LYS A 48 -8.05 8.86 8.59
C LYS A 48 -6.63 9.31 8.96
N THR A 49 -5.75 8.34 9.23
CA THR A 49 -4.34 8.57 9.48
C THR A 49 -3.49 7.51 8.79
N ILE A 50 -2.40 7.96 8.18
CA ILE A 50 -1.35 7.09 7.62
C ILE A 50 0.03 7.48 8.15
N TYR A 51 0.94 6.52 8.22
CA TYR A 51 2.27 6.63 8.79
C TYR A 51 3.30 6.09 7.79
N MET A 52 4.39 6.82 7.56
CA MET A 52 5.45 6.34 6.67
C MET A 52 6.34 5.38 7.45
N LEU A 53 6.13 4.07 7.28
CA LEU A 53 6.85 3.04 8.00
C LEU A 53 8.30 2.88 7.57
N LYS A 54 8.58 2.91 6.26
CA LYS A 54 9.93 2.78 5.70
C LYS A 54 10.08 3.65 4.46
N SER A 55 11.31 4.03 4.14
CA SER A 55 11.70 4.62 2.85
C SER A 55 12.95 3.92 2.35
N ASN A 56 13.19 3.83 1.04
CA ASN A 56 14.49 3.36 0.54
C ASN A 56 15.57 4.46 0.50
N THR A 57 15.17 5.70 0.79
CA THR A 57 16.01 6.88 0.77
C THR A 57 16.00 7.51 2.17
N SER A 58 17.17 7.80 2.70
CA SER A 58 17.30 8.53 3.97
C SER A 58 16.83 9.96 3.79
N ILE A 59 15.93 10.43 4.65
CA ILE A 59 15.47 11.82 4.69
C ILE A 59 16.20 12.50 5.86
N PRO A 60 17.18 13.38 5.59
CA PRO A 60 17.96 14.03 6.62
C PRO A 60 17.06 14.68 7.66
N LEU A 61 17.42 14.49 8.93
CA LEU A 61 16.80 15.16 10.08
C LEU A 61 15.31 14.81 10.29
N VAL A 62 14.78 13.79 9.61
CA VAL A 62 13.40 13.33 9.77
C VAL A 62 13.37 11.96 10.44
N GLN A 63 12.68 11.88 11.57
CA GLN A 63 12.50 10.65 12.33
C GLN A 63 11.14 9.99 12.02
N CYS A 64 10.09 10.80 11.97
CA CYS A 64 8.72 10.32 11.83
C CYS A 64 7.96 11.14 10.80
N ILE A 65 7.16 10.48 9.96
CA ILE A 65 6.18 11.14 9.11
C ILE A 65 4.84 10.45 9.30
N ARG A 66 3.80 11.24 9.53
CA ARG A 66 2.41 10.80 9.49
C ARG A 66 1.56 11.84 8.79
N ALA A 67 0.44 11.43 8.24
CA ALA A 67 -0.49 12.31 7.57
C ALA A 67 -1.91 12.03 8.06
N ASN A 68 -2.63 13.08 8.41
CA ASN A 68 -4.03 13.03 8.82
C ASN A 68 -4.90 13.58 7.70
N THR A 69 -5.91 12.82 7.27
CA THR A 69 -6.91 13.33 6.33
C THR A 69 -7.81 14.34 7.00
N VAL A 70 -7.88 15.55 6.41
CA VAL A 70 -8.73 16.65 6.87
C VAL A 70 -9.98 16.75 6.01
N THR A 71 -9.81 16.72 4.70
CA THR A 71 -10.90 16.78 3.72
C THR A 71 -10.70 15.72 2.66
N ARG A 72 -11.82 15.22 2.11
CA ARG A 72 -11.83 14.29 0.98
C ARG A 72 -13.09 14.50 0.16
N ASN A 73 -12.97 14.37 -1.15
CA ASN A 73 -14.07 14.31 -2.09
C ASN A 73 -14.04 12.92 -2.74
N GLU A 74 -15.02 12.08 -2.41
CA GLU A 74 -15.10 10.69 -2.90
C GLU A 74 -15.31 10.61 -4.41
N THR A 75 -16.07 11.54 -4.98
CA THR A 75 -16.38 11.58 -6.42
C THR A 75 -15.15 11.98 -7.22
N GLU A 76 -14.51 13.08 -6.82
CA GLU A 76 -13.32 13.58 -7.48
C GLU A 76 -12.05 12.81 -7.09
N GLN A 77 -12.09 12.01 -6.03
CA GLN A 77 -10.92 11.35 -5.46
C GLN A 77 -9.77 12.34 -5.18
N THR A 78 -10.14 13.48 -4.59
CA THR A 78 -9.22 14.54 -4.14
C THR A 78 -9.23 14.61 -2.61
N LEU A 79 -8.09 14.86 -1.99
CA LEU A 79 -8.00 14.93 -0.52
C LEU A 79 -6.93 15.92 -0.07
N THR A 80 -7.09 16.42 1.16
CA THR A 80 -6.04 17.22 1.83
C THR A 80 -5.60 16.53 3.12
N HIS A 81 -4.29 16.40 3.27
CA HIS A 81 -3.64 15.97 4.49
C HIS A 81 -3.04 17.15 5.26
N ILE A 82 -3.08 17.07 6.58
CA ILE A 82 -2.07 17.68 7.45
C ILE A 82 -0.98 16.64 7.65
N VAL A 83 0.19 16.88 7.05
CA VAL A 83 1.39 16.05 7.18
C VAL A 83 2.20 16.56 8.36
N LEU A 84 2.49 15.67 9.30
CA LEU A 84 3.20 15.93 10.54
C LEU A 84 4.55 15.21 10.48
N VAL A 85 5.62 15.99 10.60
CA VAL A 85 6.99 15.50 10.50
C VAL A 85 7.70 15.77 11.82
N LYS A 86 8.29 14.74 12.41
CA LYS A 86 9.12 14.85 13.61
C LYS A 86 10.58 15.02 13.19
N VAL A 87 11.20 16.13 13.61
CA VAL A 87 12.60 16.44 13.25
C VAL A 87 13.56 16.01 14.36
N THR A 88 14.66 15.36 13.97
CA THR A 88 15.61 14.73 14.91
C THR A 88 16.34 15.74 15.79
N ILE A 89 16.65 16.94 15.28
CA ILE A 89 17.50 17.92 16.00
C ILE A 89 16.78 18.54 17.21
N GLN A 90 15.46 18.71 17.14
CA GLN A 90 14.69 19.47 18.13
C GLN A 90 13.62 18.65 18.84
N ASP A 91 13.50 17.36 18.52
CA ASP A 91 12.37 16.50 18.93
C ASP A 91 10.99 17.13 18.66
N LYS A 92 10.94 18.03 17.66
CA LYS A 92 9.78 18.89 17.39
C LYS A 92 8.95 18.33 16.26
N TRP A 93 7.63 18.44 16.39
CA TRP A 93 6.72 18.22 15.28
C TRP A 93 6.51 19.50 14.48
N ILE A 94 6.68 19.42 13.16
CA ILE A 94 6.28 20.44 12.20
C ILE A 94 5.10 19.92 11.39
N SER A 95 4.24 20.83 10.93
CA SER A 95 3.06 20.51 10.12
C SER A 95 3.11 21.21 8.78
N MET A 96 2.65 20.53 7.73
CA MET A 96 2.45 21.09 6.39
C MET A 96 1.18 20.53 5.77
N ASN A 97 0.51 21.33 4.94
CA ASN A 97 -0.65 20.88 4.19
C ASN A 97 -0.21 20.26 2.87
N ALA A 98 -0.83 19.14 2.49
CA ALA A 98 -0.62 18.50 1.21
C ALA A 98 -1.97 18.16 0.57
N THR A 99 -2.22 18.68 -0.62
CA THR A 99 -3.44 18.41 -1.38
C THR A 99 -3.12 17.49 -2.53
N TYR A 100 -3.85 16.38 -2.61
CA TYR A 100 -3.64 15.34 -3.60
C TYR A 100 -4.79 15.34 -4.60
N ASN A 101 -4.41 15.39 -5.87
CA ASN A 101 -5.32 15.28 -7.00
C ASN A 101 -5.01 14.00 -7.79
N PRO A 102 -6.02 13.34 -8.39
CA PRO A 102 -5.77 12.18 -9.23
C PRO A 102 -5.03 12.60 -10.50
N LEU A 103 -3.86 12.01 -10.72
CA LEU A 103 -3.06 12.22 -11.93
C LEU A 103 -3.43 11.24 -13.04
N LYS A 104 -3.82 10.02 -12.67
CA LYS A 104 -4.23 8.98 -13.62
C LYS A 104 -5.35 8.13 -13.04
N ARG A 105 -6.36 7.83 -13.86
CA ARG A 105 -7.46 6.91 -13.52
C ARG A 105 -7.40 5.64 -14.37
N ALA A 106 -7.84 4.53 -13.80
CA ALA A 106 -8.14 3.30 -14.52
C ALA A 106 -9.47 3.45 -15.30
N PRO A 107 -9.78 2.55 -16.26
CA PRO A 107 -11.02 2.63 -17.04
C PRO A 107 -12.31 2.61 -16.19
N ASN A 108 -12.24 2.02 -14.99
CA ASN A 108 -13.34 2.00 -14.03
C ASN A 108 -13.45 3.30 -13.17
N GLY A 109 -12.71 4.35 -13.52
CA GLY A 109 -12.71 5.65 -12.82
C GLY A 109 -11.82 5.74 -11.58
N THR A 110 -11.22 4.63 -11.13
CA THR A 110 -10.39 4.58 -9.92
C THR A 110 -9.05 5.28 -10.13
N ALA A 111 -8.67 6.21 -9.25
CA ALA A 111 -7.36 6.84 -9.27
C ALA A 111 -6.27 5.83 -8.94
N THR A 112 -5.21 5.83 -9.76
CA THR A 112 -4.05 4.93 -9.65
C THR A 112 -2.77 5.66 -9.34
N LYS A 113 -2.73 6.97 -9.61
CA LYS A 113 -1.63 7.88 -9.31
C LYS A 113 -2.20 9.20 -8.81
N PHE A 114 -1.49 9.81 -7.88
CA PHE A 114 -1.85 11.10 -7.32
C PHE A 114 -0.73 12.11 -7.53
N THR A 115 -1.06 13.39 -7.53
CA THR A 115 -0.10 14.48 -7.61
C THR A 115 -0.43 15.52 -6.54
N SER A 116 0.61 16.10 -5.94
CA SER A 116 0.53 17.22 -5.00
C SER A 116 1.43 18.33 -5.51
N VAL A 117 0.95 19.56 -5.43
CA VAL A 117 1.72 20.75 -5.80
C VAL A 117 1.96 21.55 -4.53
N ASP A 118 3.23 21.85 -4.24
CA ASP A 118 3.58 22.76 -3.16
C ASP A 118 3.18 24.19 -3.56
N GLY A 119 2.28 24.81 -2.79
CA GLY A 119 1.77 26.14 -3.12
C GLY A 119 2.82 27.25 -3.07
N THR A 120 3.92 27.04 -2.35
CA THR A 120 4.99 28.02 -2.18
C THR A 120 6.04 27.88 -3.28
N THR A 121 6.54 26.66 -3.51
CA THR A 121 7.63 26.39 -4.45
C THR A 121 7.15 26.04 -5.86
N GLN A 122 5.85 25.78 -6.03
CA GLN A 122 5.25 25.24 -7.25
C GLN A 122 5.88 23.89 -7.66
N GLU A 123 6.52 23.20 -6.72
CA GLU A 123 7.12 21.89 -6.96
C GLU A 123 6.02 20.83 -7.00
N THR A 124 5.97 20.08 -8.10
CA THR A 124 5.05 18.94 -8.24
C THR A 124 5.68 17.68 -7.69
N THR A 125 4.93 16.95 -6.86
CA THR A 125 5.27 15.62 -6.39
C THR A 125 4.22 14.62 -6.86
N ASN A 126 4.65 13.58 -7.56
CA ASN A 126 3.78 12.50 -8.03
C ASN A 126 3.96 11.25 -7.16
N TYR A 127 2.85 10.59 -6.87
CA TYR A 127 2.74 9.40 -6.04
C TYR A 127 2.15 8.27 -6.89
N THR A 128 2.94 7.23 -7.12
CA THR A 128 2.51 6.00 -7.82
C THR A 128 2.37 4.88 -6.80
N PHE A 129 1.22 4.22 -6.77
CA PHE A 129 0.94 3.11 -5.87
C PHE A 129 1.33 1.79 -6.54
N SER A 130 2.47 1.23 -6.15
CA SER A 130 3.01 -0.02 -6.72
C SER A 130 2.39 -1.26 -6.04
N PHE A 131 2.05 -1.15 -4.76
CA PHE A 131 1.28 -2.14 -4.01
C PHE A 131 0.35 -1.45 -3.02
N PHE A 132 -0.81 -2.04 -2.73
CA PHE A 132 -1.73 -1.56 -1.70
C PHE A 132 -2.65 -2.69 -1.21
N ASN A 133 -3.02 -2.60 0.07
CA ASN A 133 -4.07 -3.39 0.68
C ASN A 133 -4.77 -2.55 1.77
N ARG A 134 -5.59 -3.18 2.61
CA ARG A 134 -6.37 -2.48 3.64
C ARG A 134 -5.53 -1.78 4.72
N CYS A 135 -4.28 -2.19 4.94
CA CYS A 135 -3.45 -1.68 6.03
C CYS A 135 -2.14 -1.04 5.59
N CYS A 136 -1.70 -1.21 4.34
CA CYS A 136 -0.47 -0.61 3.85
C CYS A 136 -0.49 -0.34 2.35
N ALA A 137 0.42 0.54 1.92
CA ALA A 137 0.75 0.76 0.53
C ALA A 137 2.26 0.95 0.34
N VAL A 138 2.77 0.48 -0.79
CA VAL A 138 4.10 0.83 -1.28
C VAL A 138 3.93 1.90 -2.34
N VAL A 139 4.55 3.05 -2.11
CA VAL A 139 4.35 4.26 -2.90
C VAL A 139 5.69 4.76 -3.41
N GLU A 140 5.77 4.93 -4.72
CA GLU A 140 6.88 5.64 -5.38
C GLU A 140 6.53 7.12 -5.45
N LYS A 141 7.36 7.92 -4.79
CA LYS A 141 7.29 9.37 -4.78
C LYS A 141 8.33 9.92 -5.74
N THR A 142 7.93 10.81 -6.63
CA THR A 142 8.84 11.47 -7.59
C THR A 142 8.61 12.97 -7.59
N LYS A 143 9.70 13.74 -7.57
CA LYS A 143 9.67 15.20 -7.51
C LYS A 143 10.08 15.80 -8.84
N GLY A 144 9.29 16.77 -9.31
CA GLY A 144 9.43 17.35 -10.65
C GLY A 144 10.59 18.33 -10.81
N LYS A 145 11.10 18.95 -9.72
CA LYS A 145 12.23 19.90 -9.79
C LYS A 145 13.28 19.61 -8.70
N PRO A 146 14.59 19.73 -9.02
CA PRO A 146 15.70 19.46 -8.11
C PRO A 146 15.72 20.39 -6.89
N PRO A 147 16.36 19.98 -5.76
CA PRO A 147 17.79 19.65 -5.72
C PRO A 147 18.12 18.21 -6.11
N LYS A 148 19.38 18.00 -6.56
CA LYS A 148 19.87 16.77 -7.23
C LYS A 148 19.74 15.48 -6.39
N ASP A 149 19.54 15.59 -5.07
CA ASP A 149 19.70 14.48 -4.14
C ASP A 149 18.38 13.78 -3.73
N PHE A 150 17.22 14.35 -4.09
CA PHE A 150 15.89 13.81 -3.72
C PHE A 150 14.92 13.70 -4.91
N ARG A 151 15.38 13.08 -6.02
CA ARG A 151 14.54 12.89 -7.22
C ARG A 151 13.33 11.98 -6.99
N GLY A 152 13.43 11.07 -6.03
CA GLY A 152 12.32 10.23 -5.63
C GLY A 152 12.69 9.29 -4.48
N SER A 153 11.66 8.69 -3.90
CA SER A 153 11.75 7.71 -2.82
C SER A 153 10.72 6.61 -3.06
N CYS A 154 11.02 5.40 -2.61
CA CYS A 154 10.07 4.31 -2.52
C CYS A 154 9.75 4.08 -1.05
N GLU A 155 8.48 4.22 -0.69
CA GLU A 155 8.03 4.38 0.70
C GLU A 155 6.97 3.33 1.04
N LEU A 156 7.09 2.70 2.21
CA LEU A 156 6.04 1.89 2.80
C LEU A 156 5.20 2.76 3.73
N TRP A 157 3.93 2.93 3.41
CA TRP A 157 2.95 3.62 4.25
C TRP A 157 2.01 2.61 4.89
N VAL A 158 1.57 2.88 6.12
CA VAL A 158 0.65 2.05 6.88
C VAL A 158 -0.44 2.89 7.53
N ASN A 159 -1.59 2.30 7.89
CA ASN A 159 -2.66 2.97 8.65
C ASN A 159 -2.91 2.26 9.99
N ASP A 160 -3.88 2.76 10.77
CA ASP A 160 -4.21 2.20 12.10
C ASP A 160 -4.52 0.70 12.11
N ILE A 161 -5.01 0.14 10.99
CA ILE A 161 -5.31 -1.29 10.89
C ILE A 161 -4.03 -2.12 11.00
N TYR A 162 -2.91 -1.61 10.50
CA TYR A 162 -1.61 -2.28 10.54
C TYR A 162 -1.21 -2.66 11.97
N PHE A 163 -1.49 -1.80 12.95
CA PHE A 163 -1.10 -2.01 14.35
C PHE A 163 -2.04 -2.93 15.12
N ARG A 164 -3.17 -3.35 14.54
CA ARG A 164 -4.11 -4.29 15.19
C ARG A 164 -3.66 -5.73 15.00
N GLU A 165 -3.93 -6.60 15.98
CA GLU A 165 -3.53 -8.02 15.94
C GLU A 165 -4.08 -8.76 14.72
N VAL A 166 -5.29 -8.41 14.28
CA VAL A 166 -5.93 -8.97 13.08
C VAL A 166 -5.11 -8.77 11.79
N ALA A 167 -4.20 -7.79 11.77
CA ALA A 167 -3.35 -7.49 10.62
C ALA A 167 -2.01 -8.23 10.64
N ARG A 168 -1.72 -9.09 11.64
CA ARG A 168 -0.40 -9.73 11.79
C ARG A 168 0.12 -10.39 10.52
N ARG A 169 -0.72 -11.13 9.78
CA ARG A 169 -0.35 -11.73 8.49
C ARG A 169 -0.11 -10.68 7.40
N ALA A 170 -0.94 -9.65 7.36
CA ALA A 170 -0.81 -8.56 6.39
C ALA A 170 0.48 -7.75 6.61
N ARG A 171 0.97 -7.62 7.86
CA ARG A 171 2.25 -6.95 8.17
C ARG A 171 3.42 -7.57 7.41
N SER A 172 3.53 -8.89 7.39
CA SER A 172 4.58 -9.60 6.66
C SER A 172 4.46 -9.37 5.15
N VAL A 173 3.24 -9.39 4.61
CA VAL A 173 3.00 -9.06 3.19
C VAL A 173 3.49 -7.65 2.88
N CYS A 174 3.09 -6.64 3.66
CA CYS A 174 3.54 -5.25 3.47
C CYS A 174 5.06 -5.10 3.43
N GLN A 175 5.77 -5.81 4.32
CA GLN A 175 7.24 -5.76 4.37
C GLN A 175 7.88 -6.46 3.16
N ASN A 176 7.34 -7.61 2.75
CA ASN A 176 7.82 -8.34 1.58
C ASN A 176 7.62 -7.55 0.29
N GLU A 177 6.46 -6.91 0.12
CA GLU A 177 6.16 -6.09 -1.05
C GLU A 177 7.05 -4.85 -1.08
N PHE A 178 7.28 -4.19 0.06
CA PHE A 178 8.26 -3.11 0.14
C PHE A 178 9.65 -3.58 -0.30
N GLN A 179 10.13 -4.72 0.20
CA GLN A 179 11.44 -5.26 -0.20
C GLN A 179 11.50 -5.62 -1.69
N SER A 180 10.41 -6.16 -2.24
CA SER A 180 10.30 -6.52 -3.65
C SER A 180 10.32 -5.30 -4.57
N TYR A 181 9.52 -4.27 -4.27
CA TYR A 181 9.41 -3.07 -5.11
C TYR A 181 10.54 -2.06 -4.88
N CYS A 182 10.94 -1.84 -3.62
CA CYS A 182 11.88 -0.79 -3.24
C CYS A 182 13.33 -1.26 -3.10
N GLY A 183 13.56 -2.58 -3.09
CA GLY A 183 14.87 -3.20 -2.87
C GLY A 183 15.30 -3.28 -1.40
N PRO A 184 16.50 -3.82 -1.11
CA PRO A 184 16.96 -4.09 0.26
C PRO A 184 17.47 -2.86 1.01
N ARG A 185 17.65 -1.72 0.33
CA ARG A 185 18.15 -0.49 0.95
C ARG A 185 17.01 0.14 1.76
N ALA A 186 17.08 0.07 3.08
CA ALA A 186 16.14 0.75 3.97
C ALA A 186 16.79 2.04 4.51
N GLY A 187 16.22 3.19 4.13
CA GLY A 187 16.27 4.44 4.89
C GLY A 187 15.10 4.53 5.87
N VAL A 188 15.00 5.69 6.56
CA VAL A 188 14.04 6.09 7.62
C VAL A 188 12.95 5.07 7.96
N SER A 189 12.98 4.56 9.19
CA SER A 189 11.97 3.66 9.75
C SER A 189 11.12 4.39 10.79
N TYR A 190 9.78 4.37 10.68
CA TYR A 190 8.89 4.82 11.75
C TYR A 190 8.92 3.81 12.89
N GLU A 191 9.28 4.28 14.07
CA GLU A 191 9.21 3.50 15.29
C GLU A 191 8.04 4.02 16.13
N GLY A 192 6.99 3.21 16.30
CA GLY A 192 5.76 3.63 16.98
C GLY A 192 5.99 4.18 18.40
N LYS A 193 7.00 3.70 19.13
CA LYS A 193 7.35 4.23 20.46
C LYS A 193 7.90 5.66 20.39
N GLU A 194 8.72 5.96 19.39
CA GLU A 194 9.36 7.26 19.21
C GLU A 194 8.48 8.27 18.46
N CYS A 195 7.55 7.75 17.66
CA CYS A 195 6.71 8.48 16.74
C CYS A 195 5.24 8.60 17.17
N ASN A 196 4.91 8.11 18.37
CA ASN A 196 3.66 8.48 19.03
C ASN A 196 3.75 9.95 19.46
N LEU A 197 2.70 10.71 19.20
CA LEU A 197 2.53 11.98 19.88
C LEU A 197 2.40 11.71 21.39
N PRO A 198 2.95 12.56 22.27
CA PRO A 198 2.29 12.78 23.55
C PRO A 198 0.86 13.24 23.22
N GLU A 199 -0.15 12.53 23.74
CA GLU A 199 -1.57 12.80 23.49
C GLU A 199 -1.82 14.31 23.30
N LEU A 200 -2.16 14.73 22.08
CA LEU A 200 -2.54 16.12 21.84
C LEU A 200 -3.82 16.36 22.63
N ARG A 201 -3.68 16.99 23.80
CA ARG A 201 -4.74 17.70 24.54
C ARG A 201 -5.26 18.93 23.77
N TYR A 202 -5.48 18.79 22.48
CA TYR A 202 -6.04 19.84 21.63
C TYR A 202 -6.90 19.19 20.54
N ALA A 203 -8.03 18.64 20.96
CA ALA A 203 -9.24 18.79 20.16
C ALA A 203 -9.89 20.09 20.63
N PRO A 204 -10.04 21.13 19.78
CA PRO A 204 -11.06 22.12 20.04
C PRO A 204 -12.39 21.35 20.08
N ARG A 205 -13.10 21.52 21.18
CA ARG A 205 -14.49 21.11 21.32
C ARG A 205 -15.24 21.78 20.16
N MET A 206 -15.73 21.01 19.19
CA MET A 206 -16.79 21.51 18.33
C MET A 206 -18.03 21.45 19.20
N ASP A 207 -18.32 22.56 19.86
CA ASP A 207 -19.60 22.78 20.50
C ASP A 207 -20.65 22.91 19.37
N GLU A 208 -21.67 22.05 19.45
CA GLU A 208 -22.97 22.24 18.80
C GLU A 208 -23.73 23.41 19.44
#